data_AF-A0A514WIH9-F1
#
_entry.id   AF-A0A514WIH9-F1
#
_cell.length_a   1.000
_cell.length_b   1.000
_cell.length_c   1.000
_cell.angle_alpha   90.00
_cell.angle_beta   90.00
_cell.angle_gamma   90.00
#
_symmetry.space_group_name_H-M   'P 1'
#
loop_
_entity.id
_entity.type
_entity.pdbx_description
1 polymer ?
#
loop_
_entity_poly.entity_id
_entity_poly.type
_entity_poly.pdbx_seq_one_letter_code
_entity_poly.pdbx_strand_id
1 'polypeptide(L)'
;MAAASVAANTSVTIDSVTGLPMRRFSEAEIAAVAMPKTAFVETPLIEADYDKYFYFQRPDTSFDEAYADIIECDALSSGASYYGGGDFGSTAAFAQYGVLPSAIGGAIGSVIADAVFGSAVRRQMRRTNLRNCMGFKGYDRYGLEKDLWQDFNFEEGLDRENAKNRAEALLKQARVASGPAPQQKALGL
;
A
#
# COMPACT_ATOMS: atom_id res chain seq x y z
N MET A 1 -24.33 40.73 -6.35
CA MET A 1 -23.30 39.79 -5.85
C MET A 1 -23.51 38.46 -6.56
N ALA A 2 -22.68 38.15 -7.56
CA ALA A 2 -22.69 36.85 -8.23
C ALA A 2 -21.48 36.07 -7.73
N ALA A 3 -21.73 34.92 -7.08
CA ALA A 3 -20.70 33.98 -6.69
C ALA A 3 -20.33 33.14 -7.93
N ALA A 4 -19.09 33.28 -8.41
CA ALA A 4 -18.54 32.38 -9.41
C ALA A 4 -18.13 31.07 -8.72
N SER A 5 -18.70 29.94 -9.15
CA SER A 5 -18.17 28.63 -8.78
C SER A 5 -16.89 28.38 -9.57
N VAL A 6 -15.79 28.11 -8.86
CA VAL A 6 -14.56 27.63 -9.47
C VAL A 6 -14.70 26.12 -9.60
N ALA A 7 -14.89 25.64 -10.83
CA ALA A 7 -14.73 24.23 -11.15
C ALA A 7 -13.24 23.88 -11.06
N ALA A 8 -12.88 22.92 -10.20
CA ALA A 8 -11.54 22.37 -10.15
C ALA A 8 -11.26 21.60 -11.45
N ASN A 9 -10.41 22.17 -12.32
CA ASN A 9 -9.95 21.49 -13.52
C ASN A 9 -8.89 20.45 -13.13
N THR A 10 -9.27 19.18 -13.06
CA THR A 10 -8.32 18.07 -12.97
C THR A 10 -7.63 17.94 -14.33
N SER A 11 -6.42 18.48 -14.46
CA SER A 11 -5.62 18.33 -15.68
C SER A 11 -4.88 16.98 -15.66
N VAL A 12 -4.89 16.28 -16.79
CA VAL A 12 -4.19 15.01 -16.99
C VAL A 12 -3.13 15.26 -18.05
N THR A 13 -1.87 14.99 -17.72
CA THR A 13 -0.75 15.08 -18.68
C THR A 13 -0.18 13.70 -18.93
N ILE A 14 0.20 13.42 -20.18
CA ILE A 14 0.86 12.17 -20.55
C ILE A 14 2.33 12.27 -20.12
N ASP A 15 2.77 11.31 -19.31
CA ASP A 15 4.20 11.12 -19.03
C ASP A 15 4.91 10.70 -20.32
N SER A 16 5.96 11.43 -20.70
CA SER A 16 6.75 11.14 -21.90
C SER A 16 7.54 9.83 -21.80
N VAL A 17 7.68 9.24 -20.60
CA VAL A 17 8.42 7.99 -20.39
C VAL A 17 7.52 6.76 -20.50
N THR A 18 6.29 6.82 -19.97
CA THR A 18 5.38 5.65 -19.92
C THR A 18 4.15 5.77 -20.84
N GLY A 19 3.85 6.96 -21.37
CA GLY A 19 2.69 7.19 -22.23
C GLY A 19 1.33 7.09 -21.52
N LEU A 20 1.31 6.91 -20.19
CA LEU A 20 0.09 6.81 -19.41
C LEU A 20 -0.35 8.18 -18.87
N PRO A 21 -1.66 8.46 -18.85
CA PRO A 21 -2.18 9.68 -18.23
C PRO A 21 -1.91 9.68 -16.72
N MET A 22 -0.98 10.52 -16.26
CA MET A 22 -0.77 10.74 -14.83
C MET A 22 -1.69 11.87 -14.35
N ARG A 23 -2.35 11.66 -13.20
CA ARG A 23 -3.08 12.71 -12.53
C ARG A 23 -2.09 13.75 -12.02
N ARG A 24 -2.31 15.01 -12.40
CA ARG A 24 -1.60 16.16 -11.82
C ARG A 24 -2.42 16.73 -10.68
N PHE A 25 -1.79 16.96 -9.54
CA PHE A 25 -2.40 17.59 -8.39
C PHE A 25 -1.95 19.05 -8.33
N SER A 26 -2.91 19.94 -8.07
CA SER A 26 -2.59 21.32 -7.69
C SER A 26 -1.99 21.37 -6.28
N GLU A 27 -1.23 22.43 -5.99
CA GLU A 27 -0.67 22.65 -4.65
C GLU A 27 -1.76 22.68 -3.57
N ALA A 28 -2.94 23.24 -3.88
CA ALA A 28 -4.07 23.29 -2.97
C ALA A 28 -4.64 21.89 -2.68
N GLU A 29 -4.71 21.00 -3.67
CA GLU A 29 -5.11 19.61 -3.46
C GLU A 29 -4.10 18.86 -2.60
N ILE A 30 -2.80 19.04 -2.86
CA ILE A 30 -1.73 18.42 -2.08
C ILE A 30 -1.76 18.92 -0.63
N ALA A 31 -1.97 20.23 -0.42
CA ALA A 31 -2.07 20.84 0.90
C ALA A 31 -3.30 20.36 1.68
N ALA A 32 -4.38 19.99 0.98
CA ALA A 32 -5.57 19.40 1.61
C ALA A 32 -5.34 17.95 2.08
N VAL A 33 -4.31 17.26 1.57
CA VAL A 33 -3.90 15.95 2.08
C VAL A 33 -3.05 16.15 3.34
N ALA A 34 -3.63 15.82 4.49
CA ALA A 34 -2.94 15.90 5.77
C ALA A 34 -1.65 15.05 5.76
N MET A 35 -0.54 15.63 6.24
CA MET A 35 0.72 14.91 6.42
C MET A 35 0.62 14.03 7.69
N PRO A 36 0.68 12.69 7.57
CA PRO A 36 0.68 11.80 8.72
C PRO A 36 1.92 11.99 9.60
N LYS A 37 1.78 11.70 10.89
CA LYS A 37 2.91 11.73 11.82
C LYS A 37 3.76 10.48 11.65
N THR A 38 5.05 10.67 11.38
CA THR A 38 6.03 9.56 11.22
C THR A 38 7.14 9.58 12.27
N ALA A 39 7.17 10.59 13.14
CA ALA A 39 8.13 10.69 14.23
C ALA A 39 7.61 9.97 15.48
N PHE A 40 8.45 9.11 16.06
CA PHE A 40 8.18 8.37 17.29
C PHE A 40 9.49 8.01 18.01
N VAL A 41 9.38 7.53 19.24
CA VAL A 41 10.52 6.99 20.00
C VAL A 41 10.59 5.49 19.75
N GLU A 42 11.67 5.06 19.12
CA GLU A 42 11.91 3.64 18.83
C GLU A 42 12.13 2.84 20.12
N THR A 43 11.55 1.65 20.16
CA THR A 43 11.76 0.66 21.23
C THR A 43 11.99 -0.70 20.59
N PRO A 44 12.65 -1.66 21.27
CA PRO A 44 12.87 -3.00 20.72
C PRO A 44 11.57 -3.74 20.33
N LEU A 45 10.46 -3.43 21.00
CA LEU A 45 9.14 -4.00 20.67
C LEU A 45 8.60 -3.45 19.34
N ILE A 46 8.84 -2.16 19.07
CA ILE A 46 8.41 -1.51 17.82
C ILE A 46 9.27 -1.99 16.65
N GLU A 47 10.59 -2.07 16.85
CA GLU A 47 11.55 -2.53 15.83
C GLU A 47 11.24 -3.96 15.37
N ALA A 48 10.81 -4.83 16.29
CA ALA A 48 10.45 -6.22 15.99
C ALA A 48 9.27 -6.36 15.01
N ASP A 49 8.45 -5.32 14.82
CA ASP A 49 7.29 -5.31 13.92
C ASP A 49 7.54 -4.52 12.61
N TYR A 50 8.77 -4.10 12.32
CA TYR A 50 9.11 -3.36 11.09
C TYR A 50 8.96 -4.18 9.79
N ASP A 51 8.78 -5.50 9.89
CA ASP A 51 8.36 -6.33 8.78
C ASP A 51 6.88 -6.10 8.40
N LYS A 52 6.06 -5.61 9.33
CA LYS A 52 4.63 -5.34 9.15
C LYS A 52 4.34 -3.85 9.00
N TYR A 53 4.89 -3.03 9.89
CA TYR A 53 4.58 -1.60 9.98
C TYR A 53 5.77 -0.80 9.48
N PHE A 54 5.64 -0.38 8.22
CA PHE A 54 6.62 0.45 7.54
C PHE A 54 5.89 1.35 6.54
N TYR A 55 6.55 2.44 6.16
CA TYR A 55 6.13 3.30 5.05
C TYR A 55 7.25 3.43 4.03
N PHE A 56 6.90 3.92 2.85
CA PHE A 56 7.83 4.16 1.76
C PHE A 56 8.19 5.63 1.68
N GLN A 57 9.45 5.94 1.36
CA GLN A 57 9.88 7.28 1.00
C GLN A 57 10.97 7.19 -0.05
N ARG A 58 10.92 8.10 -1.03
CA ARG A 58 11.95 8.27 -2.05
C ARG A 58 12.34 9.75 -2.11
N PRO A 59 13.63 10.09 -1.96
CA PRO A 59 14.10 11.47 -2.12
C PRO A 59 13.69 12.07 -3.47
N ASP A 60 13.49 13.39 -3.49
CA ASP A 60 13.24 14.18 -4.70
C ASP A 60 12.04 13.74 -5.55
N THR A 61 11.11 12.97 -4.95
CA THR A 61 9.92 12.47 -5.64
C THR A 61 8.76 13.44 -5.46
N SER A 62 8.08 13.76 -6.56
CA SER A 62 6.90 14.62 -6.52
C SER A 62 5.68 13.89 -5.96
N PHE A 63 4.68 14.62 -5.46
CA PHE A 63 3.43 14.03 -4.99
C PHE A 63 2.69 13.28 -6.10
N ASP A 64 2.64 13.85 -7.31
CA ASP A 64 2.00 13.23 -8.49
C ASP A 64 2.60 11.87 -8.80
N GLU A 65 3.94 11.80 -8.80
CA GLU A 65 4.72 10.59 -9.09
C GLU A 65 4.58 9.56 -7.96
N ALA A 66 4.69 9.99 -6.70
CA ALA A 66 4.47 9.11 -5.55
C ALA A 66 3.06 8.51 -5.55
N TYR A 67 2.05 9.30 -5.90
CA TYR A 67 0.69 8.82 -6.01
C TYR A 67 0.54 7.82 -7.16
N ALA A 68 1.07 8.12 -8.34
CA ALA A 68 1.05 7.22 -9.49
C ALA A 68 1.74 5.87 -9.17
N ASP A 69 2.92 5.92 -8.54
CA ASP A 69 3.67 4.73 -8.13
C ASP A 69 2.90 3.89 -7.11
N ILE A 70 2.32 4.53 -6.09
CA ILE A 70 1.57 3.85 -5.03
C ILE A 70 0.29 3.22 -5.57
N ILE A 71 -0.49 3.90 -6.41
CA ILE A 71 -1.71 3.31 -6.97
C ILE A 71 -1.39 2.16 -7.94
N GLU A 72 -0.29 2.25 -8.69
CA GLU A 72 0.15 1.18 -9.57
C GLU A 72 0.57 -0.04 -8.76
N CYS A 73 1.43 0.14 -7.75
CA CYS A 73 1.91 -0.95 -6.91
C CYS A 73 0.79 -1.54 -6.04
N ASP A 74 -0.16 -0.73 -5.59
CA ASP A 74 -1.35 -1.20 -4.88
C ASP A 74 -2.31 -1.96 -5.81
N ALA A 75 -2.48 -1.53 -7.07
CA ALA A 75 -3.27 -2.26 -8.06
C ALA A 75 -2.62 -3.59 -8.44
N LEU A 76 -1.30 -3.60 -8.66
CA LEU A 76 -0.53 -4.82 -8.90
C LEU A 76 -0.63 -5.76 -7.71
N SER A 77 -0.46 -5.23 -6.49
CA SER A 77 -0.52 -6.02 -5.28
C SER A 77 -1.90 -6.62 -5.09
N SER A 78 -2.99 -5.84 -5.16
CA SER A 78 -4.35 -6.38 -4.99
C SER A 78 -4.79 -7.28 -6.17
N GLY A 79 -4.30 -7.04 -7.39
CA GLY A 79 -4.57 -7.89 -8.57
C GLY A 79 -3.85 -9.24 -8.51
N ALA A 80 -2.57 -9.25 -8.10
CA ALA A 80 -1.79 -10.46 -7.86
C ALA A 80 -2.23 -11.21 -6.58
N SER A 81 -2.85 -10.52 -5.61
CA SER A 81 -3.14 -11.11 -4.30
C SER A 81 -4.31 -12.09 -4.28
N TYR A 82 -5.33 -11.96 -5.14
CA TYR A 82 -6.47 -12.89 -5.13
C TYR A 82 -7.51 -12.57 -6.23
N TYR A 83 -7.77 -11.28 -6.48
CA TYR A 83 -8.92 -10.84 -7.29
C TYR A 83 -8.75 -11.01 -8.80
N GLY A 84 -7.53 -11.31 -9.26
CA GLY A 84 -7.22 -11.67 -10.65
C GLY A 84 -7.31 -13.17 -10.97
N GLY A 85 -7.75 -14.02 -10.03
CA GLY A 85 -7.87 -15.47 -10.25
C GLY A 85 -6.53 -16.22 -10.27
N GLY A 86 -5.45 -15.61 -9.77
CA GLY A 86 -4.18 -16.31 -9.58
C GLY A 86 -4.28 -17.33 -8.45
N ASP A 87 -4.05 -18.60 -8.77
CA ASP A 87 -4.02 -19.75 -7.85
C ASP A 87 -2.80 -19.70 -6.90
N PHE A 88 -2.68 -18.63 -6.10
CA PHE A 88 -1.65 -18.48 -5.07
C PHE A 88 -2.09 -19.01 -3.70
N GLY A 89 -3.40 -19.21 -3.51
CA GLY A 89 -3.96 -19.76 -2.27
C GLY A 89 -3.45 -21.17 -1.98
N SER A 90 -3.12 -21.95 -3.02
CA SER A 90 -2.51 -23.27 -2.90
C SER A 90 -1.02 -23.16 -2.53
N THR A 91 -0.21 -22.35 -3.21
CA THR A 91 1.25 -22.33 -3.02
C THR A 91 1.72 -21.68 -1.71
N ALA A 92 1.10 -20.57 -1.29
CA ALA A 92 1.47 -19.91 -0.04
C ALA A 92 1.04 -20.73 1.20
N ALA A 93 -0.11 -21.41 1.13
CA ALA A 93 -0.57 -22.31 2.19
C ALA A 93 0.34 -23.55 2.31
N PHE A 94 0.83 -24.08 1.18
CA PHE A 94 1.78 -25.21 1.16
C PHE A 94 3.14 -24.84 1.77
N ALA A 95 3.66 -23.63 1.50
CA ALA A 95 4.98 -23.20 1.99
C ALA A 95 5.00 -22.93 3.50
N GLN A 96 3.88 -22.48 4.08
CA GLN A 96 3.82 -22.07 5.49
C GLN A 96 3.20 -23.14 6.42
N TYR A 97 2.33 -24.03 5.91
CA TYR A 97 1.57 -24.98 6.75
C TYR A 97 1.76 -26.46 6.37
N GLY A 98 2.62 -26.76 5.39
CA GLY A 98 2.89 -28.13 4.94
C GLY A 98 1.69 -28.80 4.25
N VAL A 99 1.84 -30.09 3.89
CA VAL A 99 0.93 -30.86 3.00
C VAL A 99 -0.42 -31.23 3.66
N LEU A 100 -0.69 -30.80 4.89
CA LEU A 100 -1.86 -31.24 5.66
C LEU A 100 -3.20 -30.59 5.24
N PRO A 101 -3.29 -29.32 4.79
CA PRO A 101 -4.56 -28.77 4.29
C PRO A 101 -4.98 -29.37 2.94
N SER A 102 -4.03 -29.84 2.12
CA SER A 102 -4.33 -30.51 0.84
C SER A 102 -4.86 -31.94 0.98
N ALA A 103 -4.76 -32.55 2.16
CA ALA A 103 -5.20 -33.93 2.38
C ALA A 103 -6.71 -34.05 2.65
N ILE A 104 -7.41 -32.94 2.93
CA ILE A 104 -8.86 -32.90 3.19
C ILE A 104 -9.56 -32.09 2.08
N GLY A 105 -9.51 -32.64 0.86
CA GLY A 105 -10.58 -32.63 -0.15
C GLY A 105 -11.35 -31.33 -0.47
N GLY A 106 -10.98 -30.71 -1.59
CA GLY A 106 -11.90 -29.94 -2.44
C GLY A 106 -12.26 -28.53 -1.96
N ALA A 107 -13.10 -27.83 -2.75
CA ALA A 107 -13.46 -26.41 -2.59
C ALA A 107 -13.95 -26.02 -1.17
N ILE A 108 -14.37 -26.99 -0.35
CA ILE A 108 -14.79 -26.79 1.04
C ILE A 108 -13.57 -26.60 1.96
N GLY A 109 -12.50 -27.36 1.77
CA GLY A 109 -11.23 -27.20 2.51
C GLY A 109 -10.55 -25.87 2.21
N SER A 110 -10.60 -25.41 0.95
CA SER A 110 -10.09 -24.07 0.57
C SER A 110 -10.93 -22.93 1.14
N VAL A 111 -12.26 -23.09 1.25
CA VAL A 111 -13.14 -22.08 1.87
C VAL A 111 -12.89 -21.98 3.37
N ILE A 112 -12.67 -23.10 4.07
CA ILE A 112 -12.35 -23.08 5.51
C ILE A 112 -10.94 -22.50 5.73
N ALA A 113 -9.96 -22.85 4.89
CA ALA A 113 -8.62 -22.26 4.97
C ALA A 113 -8.61 -20.75 4.64
N ASP A 114 -9.38 -20.28 3.65
CA ASP A 114 -9.54 -18.85 3.34
C ASP A 114 -10.32 -18.12 4.45
N ALA A 115 -11.32 -18.75 5.06
CA ALA A 115 -12.07 -18.19 6.19
C ALA A 115 -11.20 -18.05 7.47
N VAL A 116 -10.29 -18.99 7.72
CA VAL A 116 -9.45 -18.99 8.94
C VAL A 116 -8.14 -18.22 8.73
N PHE A 117 -7.46 -18.42 7.61
CA PHE A 117 -6.12 -17.88 7.34
C PHE A 117 -6.07 -16.89 6.18
N GLY A 118 -7.12 -16.81 5.36
CA GLY A 118 -7.12 -16.02 4.13
C GLY A 118 -6.80 -14.56 4.37
N SER A 119 -7.37 -13.92 5.40
CA SER A 119 -7.07 -12.51 5.69
C SER A 119 -5.62 -12.29 6.12
N ALA A 120 -4.99 -13.20 6.87
CA ALA A 120 -3.59 -13.06 7.29
C ALA A 120 -2.63 -13.24 6.11
N VAL A 121 -2.89 -14.27 5.27
CA VAL A 121 -2.11 -14.55 4.06
C VAL A 121 -2.27 -13.44 3.04
N ARG A 122 -3.47 -12.89 2.83
CA ARG A 122 -3.72 -11.73 1.95
C ARG A 122 -2.94 -10.49 2.37
N ARG A 123 -2.97 -10.14 3.67
CA ARG A 123 -2.17 -9.03 4.20
C ARG A 123 -0.68 -9.26 3.97
N GLN A 124 -0.18 -10.48 4.19
CA GLN A 124 1.22 -10.82 3.97
C GLN A 124 1.60 -10.72 2.49
N MET A 125 0.80 -11.27 1.57
CA MET A 125 1.03 -11.17 0.13
C MET A 125 1.00 -9.71 -0.35
N ARG A 126 -0.01 -8.94 0.07
CA ARG A 126 -0.09 -7.51 -0.26
C ARG A 126 1.15 -6.77 0.21
N ARG A 127 1.60 -6.99 1.46
CA ARG A 127 2.84 -6.38 1.97
C ARG A 127 4.04 -6.77 1.11
N THR A 128 4.26 -8.06 0.85
CA THR A 128 5.41 -8.52 0.04
C THR A 128 5.39 -7.92 -1.36
N ASN A 129 4.24 -7.92 -2.04
CA ASN A 129 4.10 -7.38 -3.39
C ASN A 129 4.33 -5.87 -3.43
N LEU A 130 3.80 -5.13 -2.46
CA LEU A 130 4.05 -3.69 -2.32
C LEU A 130 5.54 -3.41 -2.09
N ARG A 131 6.20 -4.16 -1.19
CA ARG A 131 7.63 -4.00 -0.93
C ARG A 131 8.45 -4.18 -2.19
N ASN A 132 8.19 -5.26 -2.94
CA ASN A 132 8.92 -5.55 -4.17
C ASN A 132 8.68 -4.48 -5.25
N CYS A 133 7.42 -4.10 -5.47
CA CYS A 133 7.07 -3.11 -6.49
C CYS A 133 7.64 -1.73 -6.17
N MET A 134 7.45 -1.26 -4.93
CA MET A 134 7.97 0.05 -4.49
C MET A 134 9.49 0.06 -4.44
N GLY A 135 10.13 -1.03 -3.99
CA GLY A 135 11.58 -1.14 -3.99
C GLY A 135 12.19 -1.17 -5.40
N PHE A 136 11.53 -1.82 -6.38
CA PHE A 136 11.94 -1.73 -7.79
C PHE A 136 11.85 -0.29 -8.33
N LYS A 137 10.88 0.49 -7.86
CA LYS A 137 10.75 1.92 -8.14
C LYS A 137 11.72 2.79 -7.32
N GLY A 138 12.60 2.21 -6.50
CA GLY A 138 13.63 2.94 -5.76
C GLY A 138 13.13 3.61 -4.48
N TYR A 139 11.99 3.19 -3.93
CA TYR A 139 11.57 3.62 -2.60
C TYR A 139 12.25 2.79 -1.52
N ASP A 140 12.77 3.47 -0.51
CA ASP A 140 13.23 2.83 0.71
C ASP A 140 12.06 2.62 1.69
N ARG A 141 12.20 1.60 2.54
CA ARG A 141 11.26 1.29 3.61
C ARG A 141 11.76 1.85 4.93
N TYR A 142 10.87 2.44 5.71
CA TYR A 142 11.17 2.97 7.03
C TYR A 142 10.17 2.43 8.04
N GLY A 143 10.69 1.90 9.15
CA GLY A 143 9.87 1.34 10.22
C GLY A 143 8.98 2.40 10.87
N LEU A 144 7.79 1.97 11.29
CA LEU A 144 6.83 2.85 11.95
C LEU A 144 6.10 2.13 13.08
N GLU A 145 5.79 2.86 14.14
CA GLU A 145 4.91 2.37 15.20
C GLU A 145 3.51 2.08 14.64
N LYS A 146 2.87 1.03 15.15
CA LYS A 146 1.62 0.49 14.58
C LYS A 146 0.49 1.51 14.53
N ASP A 147 0.25 2.22 15.62
CA ASP A 147 -0.88 3.15 15.70
C ASP A 147 -0.68 4.31 14.71
N LEU A 148 0.55 4.83 14.60
CA LEU A 148 0.90 5.81 13.56
C LEU A 148 0.75 5.25 12.14
N TRP A 149 1.09 3.98 11.92
CA TRP A 149 0.92 3.33 10.61
C TRP A 149 -0.56 3.24 10.23
N GLN A 150 -1.44 2.93 11.19
CA GLN A 150 -2.88 2.79 10.96
C GLN A 150 -3.60 4.11 10.62
N ASP A 151 -3.01 5.28 10.92
CA ASP A 151 -3.58 6.59 10.60
C ASP A 151 -3.70 6.87 9.09
N PHE A 152 -2.90 6.17 8.28
CA PHE A 152 -2.82 6.39 6.84
C PHE A 152 -2.64 5.13 5.99
N ASN A 153 -2.65 3.96 6.62
CA ASN A 153 -2.67 2.68 5.91
C ASN A 153 -3.97 1.94 6.19
N PHE A 154 -4.18 0.88 5.42
CA PHE A 154 -5.30 -0.03 5.57
C PHE A 154 -4.80 -1.46 5.45
N GLU A 155 -5.57 -2.38 6.01
CA GLU A 155 -5.35 -3.81 5.84
C GLU A 155 -6.53 -4.43 5.14
N GLU A 156 -6.26 -5.31 4.18
CA GLU A 156 -7.34 -6.10 3.58
C GLU A 156 -7.77 -7.21 4.56
N GLY A 157 -9.08 -7.31 4.77
CA GLY A 157 -9.69 -8.36 5.59
C GLY A 157 -9.97 -9.61 4.74
N LEU A 158 -11.17 -10.18 4.91
CA LEU A 158 -11.70 -11.17 3.96
C LEU A 158 -12.19 -10.51 2.66
N ASP A 159 -12.55 -9.23 2.75
CA ASP A 159 -12.99 -8.39 1.64
C ASP A 159 -12.02 -7.24 1.39
N ARG A 160 -12.19 -6.60 0.23
CA ARG A 160 -11.44 -5.40 -0.16
C ARG A 160 -11.89 -4.22 0.70
N GLU A 161 -10.92 -3.42 1.14
CA GLU A 161 -11.20 -2.16 1.83
C GLU A 161 -12.12 -1.27 1.00
N ASN A 162 -12.96 -0.47 1.68
CA ASN A 162 -13.88 0.42 1.00
C ASN A 162 -13.12 1.38 0.06
N ALA A 163 -13.63 1.56 -1.17
CA ALA A 163 -12.98 2.34 -2.20
C ALA A 163 -12.62 3.78 -1.76
N LYS A 164 -13.47 4.42 -0.95
CA LYS A 164 -13.22 5.76 -0.41
C LYS A 164 -12.06 5.75 0.58
N ASN A 165 -12.13 4.90 1.60
CA ASN A 165 -11.07 4.77 2.62
C ASN A 165 -9.71 4.43 1.98
N ARG A 166 -9.74 3.52 1.01
CA ARG A 166 -8.57 3.11 0.22
C ARG A 166 -7.98 4.28 -0.55
N ALA A 167 -8.80 5.04 -1.28
CA ALA A 167 -8.33 6.21 -2.03
C ALA A 167 -7.75 7.30 -1.11
N GLU A 168 -8.38 7.56 0.04
CA GLU A 168 -7.89 8.52 1.04
C GLU A 168 -6.55 8.08 1.65
N ALA A 169 -6.41 6.79 1.99
CA ALA A 169 -5.16 6.23 2.49
C ALA A 169 -4.03 6.31 1.45
N LEU A 170 -4.31 5.99 0.18
CA LEU A 170 -3.30 6.05 -0.89
C LEU A 170 -2.81 7.49 -1.13
N LEU A 171 -3.67 8.51 -0.99
CA LEU A 171 -3.25 9.92 -1.04
C LEU A 171 -2.31 10.27 0.12
N LYS A 172 -2.63 9.84 1.35
CA LYS A 172 -1.76 10.06 2.51
C LYS A 172 -0.43 9.30 2.39
N GLN A 173 -0.45 8.07 1.87
CA GLN A 173 0.78 7.31 1.60
C GLN A 173 1.66 8.04 0.59
N ALA A 174 1.07 8.59 -0.47
CA ALA A 174 1.80 9.43 -1.43
C ALA A 174 2.38 10.68 -0.77
N ARG A 175 1.62 11.32 0.12
CA ARG A 175 2.08 12.49 0.88
C ARG A 175 3.31 12.19 1.72
N VAL A 176 3.34 11.05 2.39
CA VAL A 176 4.50 10.58 3.15
C VAL A 176 5.66 10.21 2.22
N ALA A 177 5.37 9.53 1.11
CA ALA A 177 6.39 9.00 0.21
C ALA A 177 7.13 10.08 -0.59
N SER A 178 6.45 11.17 -0.93
CA SER A 178 7.04 12.40 -1.49
C SER A 178 7.46 13.41 -0.42
N GLY A 179 7.38 13.03 0.87
CA GLY A 179 7.59 13.92 2.00
C GLY A 179 9.08 14.11 2.33
N PRO A 180 9.36 14.88 3.41
CA PRO A 180 10.72 15.05 3.92
C PRO A 180 11.40 13.71 4.20
N ALA A 181 12.72 13.67 4.01
CA ALA A 181 13.52 12.49 4.29
C ALA A 181 13.35 12.04 5.76
N PRO A 182 13.10 10.74 6.00
CA PRO A 182 13.00 10.20 7.36
C PRO A 182 14.31 10.33 8.13
N GLN A 183 14.20 10.39 9.46
CA GLN A 183 15.37 10.33 10.35
C GLN A 183 15.72 8.90 10.74
N GLN A 184 14.78 7.96 10.55
CA GLN A 184 14.95 6.55 10.81
C GLN A 184 15.91 5.91 9.79
N LYS A 185 16.51 4.79 10.18
CA LYS A 185 17.32 3.97 9.29
C LYS A 185 16.43 3.32 8.21
N ALA A 186 16.88 3.39 6.95
CA ALA A 186 16.26 2.64 5.87
C ALA A 186 16.43 1.12 6.10
N LEU A 187 15.34 0.38 5.91
CA LEU A 187 15.28 -1.07 6.09
C LEU A 187 15.70 -1.83 4.82
N GLY A 188 15.81 -1.15 3.67
CA GLY A 188 16.04 -1.77 2.37
C GLY A 188 14.82 -2.53 1.85
N LEU A 189 15.06 -3.47 0.92
CA LEU A 189 14.04 -4.37 0.36
C LEU A 189 13.53 -5.40 1.37
#